data_AF-A0A2E6NCB3-F1
#
_entry.id   AF-A0A2E6NCB3-F1
#
_cell.length_a   1.000
_cell.length_b   1.000
_cell.length_c   1.000
_cell.angle_alpha   90.00
_cell.angle_beta   90.00
_cell.angle_gamma   90.00
#
_symmetry.space_group_name_H-M   'P 1'
#
loop_
_entity.id
_entity.type
_entity.pdbx_description
1 polymer ?
#
loop_
_entity_poly.entity_id
_entity_poly.type
_entity_poly.pdbx_seq_one_letter_code
_entity_poly.pdbx_strand_id
1 'polypeptide(L)'
;MRFPKVLIISEFSFNSDSGTGLLFKNLFDGYPKNKIGIIHEDTMFDGKNFGLSICLKSRNKLFNIVVKFIPNKLKNFLKSISFFIKKIQINDPVYNNFPHKESIKEFGPDIIYTIFGGKELMYYIKNVHQCFGYSLIIHFMDNWVSDNLLNEKENKKLLKYFIEVSSTR
;
A
#
# COMPACT_ATOMS: atom_id res chain seq x y z
N MET A 1 20.98 -18.85 -9.44
CA MET A 1 19.93 -18.81 -8.40
C MET A 1 18.62 -18.33 -9.02
N ARG A 2 17.47 -18.87 -8.61
CA ARG A 2 16.15 -18.43 -9.08
C ARG A 2 15.63 -17.35 -8.14
N PHE A 3 15.52 -16.11 -8.64
CA PHE A 3 14.91 -15.01 -7.88
C PHE A 3 13.38 -15.10 -7.94
N PRO A 4 12.67 -15.12 -6.78
CA PRO A 4 11.22 -15.01 -6.78
C PRO A 4 10.76 -13.65 -7.34
N LYS A 5 9.52 -13.56 -7.80
CA LYS A 5 8.88 -12.27 -8.07
C LYS A 5 8.34 -11.71 -6.77
N VAL A 6 8.75 -10.49 -6.42
CA VAL A 6 8.38 -9.83 -5.17
C VAL A 6 7.48 -8.66 -5.49
N LEU A 7 6.27 -8.66 -4.92
CA LEU A 7 5.39 -7.50 -4.92
C LEU A 7 5.58 -6.72 -3.62
N ILE A 8 6.21 -5.56 -3.70
CA ILE A 8 6.39 -4.64 -2.58
C ILE A 8 5.15 -3.75 -2.48
N ILE A 9 4.50 -3.70 -1.31
CA ILE A 9 3.40 -2.78 -1.02
C ILE A 9 3.77 -1.94 0.21
N SER A 10 3.95 -0.63 0.05
CA SER A 10 4.52 0.24 1.09
C SER A 10 4.16 1.71 0.89
N GLU A 11 4.31 2.52 1.94
CA GLU A 11 4.09 3.97 1.80
C GLU A 11 5.12 4.60 0.85
N PHE A 12 6.40 4.25 1.03
CA PHE A 12 7.50 4.78 0.23
C PHE A 12 7.92 3.85 -0.91
N SER A 13 8.54 4.43 -1.92
CA SER A 13 9.17 3.71 -3.04
C SER A 13 10.68 3.58 -2.84
N PHE A 14 11.40 3.11 -3.87
CA PHE A 14 12.86 3.17 -3.92
C PHE A 14 13.34 4.61 -4.11
N ASN A 15 13.60 5.32 -3.01
CA ASN A 15 14.12 6.68 -3.00
C ASN A 15 15.31 6.81 -2.02
N SER A 16 16.00 7.96 -2.05
CA SER A 16 17.07 8.27 -1.09
C SER A 16 16.63 9.22 0.03
N ASP A 17 15.35 9.61 0.02
CA ASP A 17 14.81 10.70 0.85
C ASP A 17 14.05 10.18 2.07
N SER A 18 13.78 8.87 2.14
CA SER A 18 13.17 8.20 3.28
C SER A 18 13.96 6.99 3.75
N GLY A 19 13.88 6.68 5.05
CA GLY A 19 14.52 5.50 5.62
C GLY A 19 14.05 4.20 4.98
N THR A 20 12.74 4.09 4.70
CA THR A 20 12.16 2.96 3.95
C THR A 20 12.69 2.86 2.52
N GLY A 21 12.86 3.99 1.82
CA GLY A 21 13.39 4.00 0.47
C GLY A 21 14.85 3.54 0.42
N LEU A 22 15.67 4.04 1.35
CA LEU A 22 17.07 3.63 1.47
C LEU A 22 17.18 2.13 1.85
N LEU A 23 16.32 1.66 2.76
CA LEU A 23 16.22 0.24 3.10
C LEU A 23 15.91 -0.61 1.88
N PHE A 24 14.95 -0.24 1.04
CA PHE A 24 14.65 -1.00 -0.18
C PHE A 24 15.80 -1.00 -1.16
N LYS A 25 16.48 0.14 -1.36
CA LYS A 25 17.67 0.21 -2.22
C LYS A 25 18.76 -0.76 -1.77
N ASN A 26 18.98 -0.89 -0.45
CA ASN A 26 19.99 -1.80 0.11
C ASN A 26 19.51 -3.27 0.09
N LEU A 27 18.27 -3.54 0.50
CA LEU A 27 17.74 -4.90 0.63
C LEU A 27 17.57 -5.59 -0.73
N PHE A 28 17.22 -4.83 -1.76
CA PHE A 28 17.04 -5.31 -3.13
C PHE A 28 18.17 -4.84 -4.06
N ASP A 29 19.35 -4.56 -3.51
CA ASP A 29 20.54 -4.33 -4.32
C ASP A 29 20.90 -5.60 -5.10
N GLY A 30 21.28 -5.43 -6.37
CA GLY A 30 21.51 -6.54 -7.30
C GLY A 30 20.28 -7.38 -7.67
N TYR A 31 19.09 -7.12 -7.11
CA TYR A 31 17.88 -7.87 -7.43
C TYR A 31 17.36 -7.52 -8.83
N PRO A 32 16.96 -8.50 -9.67
CA PRO A 32 16.47 -8.22 -11.02
C PRO A 32 15.23 -7.32 -10.99
N LYS A 33 15.29 -6.16 -11.65
CA LYS A 33 14.21 -5.15 -11.57
C LYS A 33 12.89 -5.64 -12.18
N ASN A 34 12.94 -6.48 -13.22
CA ASN A 34 11.77 -7.14 -13.80
C ASN A 34 11.12 -8.19 -12.86
N LYS A 35 11.78 -8.57 -11.78
CA LYS A 35 11.24 -9.44 -10.71
C LYS A 35 10.68 -8.66 -9.53
N ILE A 36 10.76 -7.34 -9.55
CA ILE A 36 10.18 -6.48 -8.52
C ILE A 36 8.95 -5.81 -9.10
N GLY A 37 7.83 -5.98 -8.41
CA GLY A 37 6.65 -5.16 -8.55
C GLY A 37 6.57 -4.23 -7.35
N ILE A 38 6.19 -2.98 -7.55
CA ILE A 38 6.00 -2.03 -6.46
C ILE A 38 4.65 -1.32 -6.57
N ILE A 39 3.90 -1.31 -5.48
CA ILE A 39 2.69 -0.52 -5.27
C ILE A 39 2.97 0.40 -4.09
N HIS A 40 2.98 1.70 -4.32
CA HIS A 40 3.42 2.66 -3.31
C HIS A 40 2.55 3.90 -3.24
N GLU A 41 2.72 4.68 -2.17
CA GLU A 41 2.06 5.98 -1.99
C GLU A 41 3.01 7.17 -2.25
N ASP A 42 4.27 6.89 -2.56
CA ASP A 42 5.31 7.87 -2.81
C ASP A 42 5.04 8.67 -4.09
N THR A 43 4.87 9.98 -3.95
CA THR A 43 4.62 10.90 -5.08
C THR A 43 5.90 11.43 -5.74
N MET A 44 7.06 11.19 -5.13
CA MET A 44 8.36 11.67 -5.63
C MET A 44 9.10 10.60 -6.46
N PHE A 45 8.46 9.46 -6.69
CA PHE A 45 9.07 8.34 -7.40
C PHE A 45 8.99 8.49 -8.93
N ASP A 46 10.14 8.61 -9.59
CA ASP A 46 10.26 8.51 -11.05
C ASP A 46 10.48 7.04 -11.43
N GLY A 47 9.41 6.26 -11.35
CA GLY A 47 9.45 4.81 -11.50
C GLY A 47 9.81 4.33 -12.89
N LYS A 48 11.08 3.94 -13.08
CA LYS A 48 11.51 3.31 -14.32
C LYS A 48 12.23 1.98 -14.04
N ASN A 49 11.83 0.99 -14.85
CA ASN A 49 12.44 -0.33 -15.01
C ASN A 49 12.02 -1.45 -14.03
N PHE A 50 10.96 -1.29 -13.25
CA PHE A 50 10.37 -2.39 -12.47
C PHE A 50 9.41 -3.25 -13.31
N GLY A 51 9.23 -4.52 -12.94
CA GLY A 51 8.28 -5.42 -13.59
C GLY A 51 6.82 -5.02 -13.40
N LEU A 52 6.53 -4.27 -12.32
CA LEU A 52 5.26 -3.57 -12.09
C LEU A 52 5.55 -2.32 -11.25
N SER A 53 4.92 -1.18 -11.56
CA SER A 53 5.08 0.05 -10.78
C SER A 53 3.77 0.83 -10.76
N ILE A 54 3.18 0.98 -9.57
CA ILE A 54 1.89 1.64 -9.36
C ILE A 54 2.00 2.62 -8.19
N CYS A 55 1.59 3.88 -8.39
CA CYS A 55 1.45 4.87 -7.33
C CYS A 55 -0.04 5.06 -6.96
N LEU A 56 -0.44 4.66 -5.75
CA LEU A 56 -1.80 4.76 -5.24
C LEU A 56 -2.24 6.21 -4.96
N LYS A 57 -1.31 7.08 -4.57
CA LYS A 57 -1.56 8.50 -4.31
C LYS A 57 -1.43 9.39 -5.55
N SER A 58 -1.45 8.82 -6.76
CA SER A 58 -1.35 9.57 -8.01
C SER A 58 -2.25 10.80 -7.95
N ARG A 59 -1.62 11.99 -7.94
CA ARG A 59 -2.27 13.29 -7.76
C ARG A 59 -3.46 13.39 -8.71
N ASN A 60 -4.68 13.43 -8.18
CA ASN A 60 -5.83 13.95 -8.92
C ASN A 60 -5.63 15.46 -9.13
N LYS A 61 -4.82 15.82 -10.13
CA LYS A 61 -4.59 17.21 -10.58
C LYS A 61 -5.94 17.89 -10.85
N LEU A 62 -6.90 17.14 -11.41
CA LEU A 62 -8.29 17.52 -11.62
C LEU A 62 -9.06 17.81 -10.32
N PHE A 63 -8.95 16.96 -9.29
CA PHE A 63 -9.66 17.19 -8.02
C PHE A 63 -9.16 18.46 -7.31
N ASN A 64 -7.86 18.71 -7.31
CA ASN A 64 -7.30 19.95 -6.75
C ASN A 64 -7.71 21.20 -7.53
N ILE A 65 -7.92 21.09 -8.85
CA ILE A 65 -8.48 22.18 -9.66
C ILE A 65 -9.94 22.40 -9.27
N VAL A 66 -10.76 21.35 -9.22
CA VAL A 66 -12.19 21.46 -8.89
C VAL A 66 -12.41 22.00 -7.48
N VAL A 67 -11.65 21.54 -6.48
CA VAL A 67 -11.76 22.01 -5.09
C VAL A 67 -11.33 23.47 -4.92
N LYS A 68 -10.49 24.03 -5.81
CA LYS A 68 -10.15 25.47 -5.79
C LYS A 68 -11.35 26.36 -6.09
N PHE A 69 -12.27 25.93 -6.95
CA PHE A 69 -13.45 26.70 -7.35
C PHE A 69 -14.64 26.56 -6.39
N ILE A 70 -14.51 25.75 -5.34
CA ILE A 70 -15.60 25.47 -4.41
C ILE A 70 -15.57 26.47 -3.23
N PRO A 71 -16.69 27.12 -2.87
CA PRO A 71 -16.75 28.05 -1.74
C PRO A 71 -16.37 27.38 -0.41
N ASN A 72 -15.73 28.12 0.49
CA ASN A 72 -15.13 27.58 1.73
C ASN A 72 -16.14 26.83 2.63
N LYS A 73 -17.40 27.24 2.65
CA LYS A 73 -18.48 26.55 3.39
C LYS A 73 -18.73 25.13 2.87
N LEU A 74 -18.59 24.94 1.55
CA LEU A 74 -18.74 23.66 0.88
C LEU A 74 -17.43 22.86 0.84
N LYS A 75 -16.25 23.51 0.95
CA LYS A 75 -14.97 22.80 1.15
C LYS A 75 -14.95 21.96 2.42
N ASN A 76 -15.51 22.48 3.52
CA ASN A 76 -15.61 21.72 4.78
C ASN A 76 -16.60 20.55 4.65
N PHE A 77 -17.69 20.74 3.90
CA PHE A 77 -18.65 19.70 3.59
C PHE A 77 -18.05 18.61 2.69
N LEU A 78 -17.30 18.97 1.65
CA LEU A 78 -16.60 18.02 0.77
C LEU A 78 -15.44 17.31 1.45
N LYS A 79 -14.72 17.96 2.37
CA LYS A 79 -13.76 17.27 3.25
C LYS A 79 -14.47 16.22 4.10
N SER A 80 -15.59 16.59 4.72
CA SER A 80 -16.38 15.69 5.55
C SER A 80 -16.96 14.53 4.71
N ILE A 81 -17.45 14.81 3.50
CA ILE A 81 -17.90 13.82 2.53
C ILE A 81 -16.74 12.94 2.06
N SER A 82 -15.57 13.48 1.74
CA SER A 82 -14.41 12.66 1.32
C SER A 82 -13.95 11.72 2.44
N PHE A 83 -14.07 12.17 3.69
CA PHE A 83 -13.80 11.37 4.87
C PHE A 83 -14.88 10.29 5.07
N PHE A 84 -16.16 10.63 4.85
CA PHE A 84 -17.27 9.69 4.87
C PHE A 84 -17.20 8.68 3.73
N ILE A 85 -16.84 9.10 2.51
CA ILE A 85 -16.62 8.22 1.35
C ILE A 85 -15.45 7.30 1.63
N LYS A 86 -14.30 7.80 2.13
CA LYS A 86 -13.20 6.93 2.58
C LYS A 86 -13.65 5.93 3.63
N LYS A 87 -14.46 6.35 4.61
CA LYS A 87 -14.96 5.50 5.70
C LYS A 87 -16.01 4.47 5.24
N ILE A 88 -16.87 4.84 4.28
CA ILE A 88 -17.83 3.95 3.62
C ILE A 88 -17.08 2.94 2.74
N GLN A 89 -16.07 3.40 2.00
CA GLN A 89 -15.21 2.57 1.17
C GLN A 89 -14.39 1.56 1.99
N ILE A 90 -14.07 1.87 3.25
CA ILE A 90 -13.46 0.92 4.21
C ILE A 90 -14.44 -0.18 4.67
N ASN A 91 -15.75 0.08 4.65
CA ASN A 91 -16.79 -0.84 5.13
C ASN A 91 -17.59 -1.53 4.01
N ASP A 92 -17.35 -1.20 2.75
CA ASP A 92 -18.06 -1.74 1.60
C ASP A 92 -17.46 -3.08 1.12
N PRO A 93 -18.28 -4.04 0.65
CA PRO A 93 -17.83 -5.27 -0.02
C PRO A 93 -17.14 -5.01 -1.38
N VAL A 94 -16.93 -3.74 -1.76
CA VAL A 94 -16.22 -3.26 -2.96
C VAL A 94 -14.73 -3.64 -2.96
N TYR A 95 -14.18 -4.14 -1.86
CA TYR A 95 -12.78 -4.58 -1.78
C TYR A 95 -12.41 -5.84 -2.58
N ASN A 96 -13.37 -6.48 -3.24
CA ASN A 96 -13.07 -7.49 -4.27
C ASN A 96 -12.64 -6.88 -5.63
N ASN A 97 -12.85 -5.57 -5.83
CA ASN A 97 -12.49 -4.81 -7.03
C ASN A 97 -11.54 -3.64 -6.68
N PHE A 98 -10.30 -3.93 -6.27
CA PHE A 98 -9.26 -2.89 -6.22
C PHE A 98 -8.67 -2.65 -7.62
N PRO A 99 -8.30 -1.40 -7.99
CA PRO A 99 -8.09 -0.95 -9.38
C PRO A 99 -6.86 -1.52 -10.11
N HIS A 100 -6.19 -2.52 -9.54
CA HIS A 100 -4.90 -3.06 -10.03
C HIS A 100 -4.85 -4.59 -10.06
N LYS A 101 -6.00 -5.26 -9.98
CA LYS A 101 -6.09 -6.71 -9.89
C LYS A 101 -5.46 -7.39 -11.12
N GLU A 102 -5.76 -6.91 -12.32
CA GLU A 102 -5.25 -7.46 -13.57
C GLU A 102 -3.73 -7.31 -13.63
N SER A 103 -3.19 -6.14 -13.29
CA SER A 103 -1.75 -5.89 -13.28
C SER A 103 -1.01 -6.75 -12.26
N ILE A 104 -1.58 -6.95 -11.07
CA ILE A 104 -0.99 -7.86 -10.06
C ILE A 104 -1.05 -9.32 -10.54
N LYS A 105 -2.16 -9.73 -11.16
CA LYS A 105 -2.32 -11.08 -11.71
C LYS A 105 -1.33 -11.35 -12.85
N GLU A 106 -1.16 -10.40 -13.76
CA GLU A 106 -0.21 -10.47 -14.87
C GLU A 106 1.24 -10.49 -14.38
N PHE A 107 1.57 -9.65 -13.39
CA PHE A 107 2.88 -9.69 -12.75
C PHE A 107 3.13 -11.06 -12.09
N GLY A 108 2.12 -11.61 -11.40
CA GLY A 108 2.17 -12.95 -10.81
C GLY A 108 3.29 -13.08 -9.77
N PRO A 109 3.24 -12.35 -8.65
CA PRO A 109 4.27 -12.42 -7.61
C PRO A 109 4.26 -13.77 -6.90
N ASP A 110 5.44 -14.22 -6.48
CA ASP A 110 5.57 -15.37 -5.59
C ASP A 110 5.31 -14.96 -4.14
N ILE A 111 5.71 -13.73 -3.77
CA ILE A 111 5.56 -13.18 -2.43
C ILE A 111 5.11 -11.71 -2.46
N ILE A 112 4.32 -11.32 -1.46
CA ILE A 112 4.05 -9.94 -1.10
C ILE A 112 5.00 -9.55 0.04
N TYR A 113 5.72 -8.44 -0.10
CA TYR A 113 6.58 -7.88 0.93
C TYR A 113 6.07 -6.50 1.36
N THR A 114 5.96 -6.24 2.65
CA THR A 114 5.46 -4.97 3.16
C THR A 114 6.14 -4.53 4.45
N ILE A 115 6.29 -3.22 4.62
CA ILE A 115 6.67 -2.55 5.88
C ILE A 115 5.44 -1.85 6.51
N PHE A 116 4.24 -2.15 6.01
CA PHE A 116 3.02 -1.39 6.26
C PHE A 116 3.14 0.09 5.87
N GLY A 117 2.20 0.87 6.40
CA GLY A 117 1.94 2.28 6.16
C GLY A 117 0.63 2.61 6.88
N GLY A 118 -0.07 3.67 6.50
CA GLY A 118 -1.36 4.01 7.09
C GLY A 118 -2.41 2.88 7.02
N LYS A 119 -3.45 2.98 7.86
CA LYS A 119 -4.56 2.01 7.95
C LYS A 119 -5.17 1.64 6.59
N GLU A 120 -5.28 2.61 5.70
CA GLU A 120 -5.80 2.44 4.34
C GLU A 120 -4.94 1.48 3.51
N LEU A 121 -3.62 1.64 3.57
CA LEU A 121 -2.66 0.77 2.91
C LEU A 121 -2.66 -0.63 3.52
N MET A 122 -2.81 -0.74 4.85
CA MET A 122 -2.97 -2.03 5.51
C MET A 122 -4.21 -2.78 5.01
N TYR A 123 -5.36 -2.10 4.88
CA TYR A 123 -6.54 -2.72 4.27
C TYR A 123 -6.28 -3.14 2.82
N TYR A 124 -5.61 -2.29 2.04
CA TYR A 124 -5.21 -2.64 0.67
C TYR A 124 -4.38 -3.92 0.62
N ILE A 125 -3.34 -4.05 1.47
CA ILE A 125 -2.50 -5.25 1.57
C ILE A 125 -3.34 -6.47 1.94
N LYS A 126 -4.22 -6.34 2.94
CA LYS A 126 -5.12 -7.42 3.34
C LYS A 126 -5.97 -7.90 2.15
N ASN A 127 -6.54 -6.98 1.38
CA ASN A 127 -7.40 -7.35 0.25
C ASN A 127 -6.63 -7.99 -0.90
N VAL A 128 -5.43 -7.49 -1.21
CA VAL A 128 -4.53 -8.15 -2.19
C VAL A 128 -4.21 -9.57 -1.74
N HIS A 129 -3.86 -9.76 -0.46
CA HIS A 129 -3.58 -11.09 0.09
C HIS A 129 -4.80 -12.01 0.04
N GLN A 130 -5.99 -11.56 0.48
CA GLN A 130 -7.21 -12.38 0.44
C GLN A 130 -7.64 -12.72 -0.98
N CYS A 131 -7.41 -11.82 -1.93
CA CYS A 131 -7.82 -12.02 -3.32
C CYS A 131 -6.94 -13.04 -4.06
N PHE A 132 -5.63 -13.07 -3.78
CA PHE A 132 -4.69 -13.90 -4.53
C PHE A 132 -4.05 -15.06 -3.74
N GLY A 133 -3.99 -14.98 -2.41
CA GLY A 133 -3.35 -16.00 -1.57
C GLY A 133 -1.83 -16.08 -1.66
N TYR A 134 -1.15 -15.06 -2.22
CA TYR A 134 0.30 -15.01 -2.27
C TYR A 134 0.91 -14.95 -0.86
N SER A 135 2.05 -15.59 -0.63
CA SER A 135 2.70 -15.57 0.68
C SER A 135 3.03 -14.13 1.10
N LEU A 136 2.69 -13.79 2.34
CA LEU A 136 2.90 -12.45 2.89
C LEU A 136 4.11 -12.40 3.81
N ILE A 137 5.03 -11.48 3.56
CA ILE A 137 6.16 -11.14 4.42
C ILE A 137 5.94 -9.74 4.95
N ILE A 138 5.91 -9.63 6.27
CA ILE A 138 5.77 -8.37 6.98
C ILE A 138 7.09 -8.06 7.67
N HIS A 139 7.63 -6.89 7.38
CA HIS A 139 8.79 -6.35 8.06
C HIS A 139 8.31 -5.26 9.02
N PHE A 140 8.34 -5.55 10.31
CA PHE A 140 8.08 -4.55 11.35
C PHE A 140 9.31 -3.68 11.58
N MET A 141 9.15 -2.37 11.47
CA MET A 141 10.18 -1.41 11.88
C MET A 141 9.85 -0.85 13.26
N ASP A 142 10.86 -0.82 14.13
CA ASP A 142 10.87 -0.19 15.45
C ASP A 142 9.58 -0.38 16.27
N ASN A 143 9.12 0.69 16.91
CA ASN A 143 7.93 0.79 17.75
C ASN A 143 6.66 1.10 16.93
N TRP A 144 6.67 0.90 15.61
CA TRP A 144 5.54 1.28 14.75
C TRP A 144 4.20 0.64 15.17
N VAL A 145 4.26 -0.60 15.66
CA VAL A 145 3.10 -1.33 16.17
C VAL A 145 2.51 -0.67 17.41
N SER A 146 3.34 -0.27 18.37
CA SER A 146 2.85 0.40 19.58
C SER A 146 2.22 1.75 19.24
N ASP A 147 2.85 2.49 18.35
CA ASP A 147 2.48 3.88 18.07
C ASP A 147 1.21 3.96 17.22
N ASN A 148 0.97 3.00 16.32
CA ASN A 148 -0.09 3.07 15.31
C ASN A 148 -1.22 2.05 15.47
N LEU A 149 -0.99 0.93 16.18
CA LEU A 149 -1.94 -0.20 16.16
C LEU A 149 -2.58 -0.54 17.50
N LEU A 150 -1.93 -0.25 18.63
CA LEU A 150 -2.43 -0.70 19.94
C LEU A 150 -3.54 0.18 20.55
N ASN A 151 -3.75 1.37 20.01
CA ASN A 151 -4.70 2.34 20.57
C ASN A 151 -6.15 2.13 20.11
N GLU A 152 -6.38 1.43 19.00
CA GLU A 152 -7.73 1.20 18.45
C GLU A 152 -8.08 -0.30 18.33
N LYS A 153 -9.31 -0.67 18.75
CA LYS A 153 -9.80 -2.06 18.69
C LYS A 153 -9.83 -2.62 17.26
N GLU A 154 -10.09 -1.77 16.26
CA GLU A 154 -10.11 -2.16 14.85
C GLU A 154 -8.71 -2.48 14.33
N ASN A 155 -7.71 -1.65 14.68
CA ASN A 155 -6.32 -1.86 14.30
C ASN A 155 -5.77 -3.16 14.91
N LYS A 156 -6.18 -3.51 16.14
CA LYS A 156 -5.86 -4.81 16.74
C LYS A 156 -6.39 -6.00 15.94
N LYS A 157 -7.62 -5.91 15.39
CA LYS A 157 -8.18 -6.97 14.53
C LYS A 157 -7.38 -7.12 13.24
N LEU A 158 -7.00 -5.99 12.64
CA LEU A 158 -6.22 -5.98 11.41
C LEU A 158 -4.81 -6.54 11.63
N LEU A 159 -4.16 -6.15 12.73
CA LEU A 159 -2.87 -6.72 13.14
C LEU A 159 -2.97 -8.22 13.42
N LYS A 160 -4.02 -8.66 14.12
CA LYS A 160 -4.25 -10.08 14.41
C LYS A 160 -4.33 -10.89 13.11
N TYR A 161 -5.09 -10.42 12.12
CA TYR A 161 -5.13 -11.04 10.80
C TYR A 161 -3.72 -11.19 10.20
N PHE A 162 -2.92 -10.12 10.24
CA PHE A 162 -1.57 -10.14 9.68
C PHE A 162 -0.60 -11.08 10.40
N ILE A 163 -0.71 -11.19 11.72
CA ILE A 163 0.05 -12.15 12.52
C ILE A 163 -0.37 -13.57 12.15
N GLU A 164 -1.67 -13.85 12.07
CA GLU A 164 -2.19 -15.19 11.74
C GLU A 164 -1.71 -15.67 10.36
N VAL A 165 -1.87 -14.85 9.32
CA VAL A 165 -1.49 -15.25 7.95
C VAL A 165 0.02 -15.30 7.70
N SER A 166 0.82 -14.63 8.54
CA SER A 166 2.28 -14.71 8.46
C SER A 166 2.86 -15.85 9.29
N SER A 167 2.10 -16.37 10.27
CA SER A 167 2.50 -17.48 11.15
C SER A 167 2.20 -18.85 10.55
N THR A 168 1.31 -18.95 9.56
CA THR A 168 1.03 -20.20 8.85
C THR A 168 2.09 -20.43 7.78
N ARG A 169 3.23 -21.00 8.19
CA ARG A 169 4.26 -21.59 7.33
C ARG A 169 4.55 -23.01 7.73
#